data_AF-A0A6A5WY76-F1
#
_entry.id   AF-A0A6A5WY76-F1
#
_cell.length_a   1.000
_cell.length_b   1.000
_cell.length_c   1.000
_cell.angle_alpha   90.00
_cell.angle_beta   90.00
_cell.angle_gamma   90.00
#
_symmetry.space_group_name_H-M   'P 1'
#
loop_
_entity.id
_entity.type
_entity.pdbx_description
1 polymer ?
#
loop_
_entity_poly.entity_id
_entity_poly.type
_entity_poly.pdbx_seq_one_letter_code
_entity_poly.pdbx_strand_id
1 'polypeptide(L)'
;MSGLVFWLFLALPERRLSYKKDLTQCSQTPVPTSQPPREDGPYYERDKCEGFKKGLPKHVSRAGEILRYRLSNTLLTSFPVAGVATMFKYEIHNFSTIRSALQEKLKRTEKDRIQQEKLEALERRREQETLEATVNLQGQIEAKGKVQQEFEEMQNRMEVLARQKEEEIQSLKERQKLTENQYRDRILRKRQEIKNLNNRLSSLTRSKDVLNEQRKVVRNSRNYNCLPYQYNHATVMFLNFKCPMAIDAGKDNGTRVQAWEYDWGNQNQKFRLVKPYDIAEVGWAIELDDNSGRRVCLPRKDPGTLVLASRGEMTENKGLWYIGRSPSNPNGGTYLIKNVEWGTCLEVQSGPGSNGIHIFANRTYQEVGNVNGSWIIVPIALAN
;
A
#
# COMPACT_ATOMS: atom_id res chain seq x y z
N MET A 1 -21.63 45.34 23.82
CA MET A 1 -20.81 46.55 24.05
C MET A 1 -19.43 46.30 23.45
N SER A 2 -18.71 47.37 23.10
CA SER A 2 -17.27 47.43 22.80
C SER A 2 -16.42 46.32 23.46
N GLY A 3 -15.51 45.61 22.79
CA GLY A 3 -14.92 45.81 21.47
C GLY A 3 -13.42 46.04 21.61
N LEU A 4 -12.60 45.34 20.82
CA LEU A 4 -11.23 45.74 20.50
C LEU A 4 -10.74 44.98 19.27
N VAL A 5 -10.41 45.74 18.23
CA VAL A 5 -9.89 45.25 16.95
C VAL A 5 -8.37 45.15 17.05
N PHE A 6 -7.78 44.04 16.60
CA PHE A 6 -6.34 43.93 16.38
C PHE A 6 -6.05 43.68 14.90
N TRP A 7 -5.63 44.74 14.20
CA TRP A 7 -4.98 44.62 12.90
C TRP A 7 -3.50 44.32 13.13
N LEU A 8 -2.97 43.30 12.45
CA LEU A 8 -1.52 43.13 12.30
C LEU A 8 -1.21 42.87 10.81
N PHE A 9 -0.73 43.90 10.11
CA PHE A 9 -0.20 43.76 8.76
C PHE A 9 1.14 43.02 8.81
N LEU A 10 1.22 41.84 8.20
CA LEU A 10 2.49 41.18 7.88
C LEU A 10 2.92 41.60 6.47
N ALA A 11 3.87 42.53 6.38
CA ALA A 11 4.55 42.85 5.13
C ALA A 11 5.57 41.75 4.78
N LEU A 12 5.22 40.90 3.81
CA LEU A 12 6.14 39.96 3.17
C LEU A 12 6.92 40.67 2.06
N PRO A 13 8.27 40.61 2.05
CA PRO A 13 9.04 40.93 0.85
C PRO A 13 9.09 39.71 -0.08
N GLU A 14 8.68 39.92 -1.32
CA GLU A 14 8.67 38.92 -2.39
C GLU A 14 10.06 38.30 -2.63
N ARG A 15 10.11 37.00 -2.93
CA ARG A 15 11.20 36.42 -3.72
C ARG A 15 10.65 35.72 -4.96
N ARG A 16 11.16 36.19 -6.10
CA ARG A 16 10.70 35.85 -7.45
C ARG A 16 10.97 34.39 -7.82
N LEU A 17 10.14 33.90 -8.74
CA LEU A 17 10.28 32.61 -9.41
C LEU A 17 11.62 32.49 -10.16
N SER A 18 12.15 31.27 -10.19
CA SER A 18 13.06 30.79 -11.22
C SER A 18 12.67 29.37 -11.58
N TYR A 19 11.72 29.23 -12.51
CA TYR A 19 11.47 27.96 -13.19
C TYR A 19 12.64 27.72 -14.16
N LYS A 20 13.48 26.71 -13.89
CA LYS A 20 14.26 26.07 -14.95
C LYS A 20 13.48 24.89 -15.51
N LYS A 21 13.55 24.77 -16.83
CA LYS A 21 12.67 24.00 -17.70
C LYS A 21 13.56 23.15 -18.59
N ASP A 22 13.90 21.95 -18.12
CA ASP A 22 14.70 20.99 -18.89
C ASP A 22 13.79 19.85 -19.35
N LEU A 23 13.45 19.88 -20.65
CA LEU A 23 12.57 18.93 -21.31
C LEU A 23 13.04 18.71 -22.76
N THR A 24 13.96 17.76 -22.95
CA THR A 24 14.36 17.13 -24.23
C THR A 24 15.45 16.08 -23.94
N GLN A 25 15.62 14.96 -24.66
CA GLN A 25 14.69 14.12 -25.46
C GLN A 25 15.41 12.79 -25.78
N CYS A 26 14.65 11.72 -26.06
CA CYS A 26 14.98 10.56 -26.93
C CYS A 26 16.28 9.72 -26.71
N SER A 27 16.11 8.44 -26.37
CA SER A 27 16.25 7.31 -27.33
C SER A 27 15.91 5.96 -26.65
N GLN A 28 14.90 5.27 -27.20
CA GLN A 28 14.98 3.98 -27.92
C GLN A 28 15.11 2.71 -27.06
N THR A 29 14.10 1.85 -27.17
CA THR A 29 14.02 0.46 -26.68
C THR A 29 14.70 -0.51 -27.65
N PRO A 30 14.80 -1.81 -27.28
CA PRO A 30 13.88 -2.73 -27.95
C PRO A 30 13.09 -3.66 -27.00
N VAL A 31 12.09 -4.33 -27.58
CA VAL A 31 11.05 -5.15 -26.94
C VAL A 31 11.26 -6.64 -27.27
N PRO A 32 10.81 -7.55 -26.39
CA PRO A 32 10.04 -8.72 -26.83
C PRO A 32 8.72 -8.82 -26.01
N THR A 33 7.51 -8.75 -26.58
CA THR A 33 6.85 -9.60 -27.60
C THR A 33 6.41 -10.96 -27.07
N SER A 34 5.13 -11.04 -26.67
CA SER A 34 4.32 -12.27 -26.76
C SER A 34 2.85 -11.88 -26.99
N GLN A 35 2.27 -12.37 -28.08
CA GLN A 35 0.89 -12.08 -28.51
C GLN A 35 -0.14 -12.99 -27.82
N PRO A 36 -1.42 -12.60 -27.75
CA PRO A 36 -2.53 -13.50 -27.44
C PRO A 36 -3.05 -14.21 -28.71
N PRO A 37 -3.64 -15.42 -28.60
CA PRO A 37 -4.34 -16.06 -29.71
C PRO A 37 -5.87 -15.84 -29.65
N ARG A 38 -6.38 -15.25 -30.73
CA ARG A 38 -7.71 -15.39 -31.36
C ARG A 38 -7.42 -15.27 -32.86
N GLU A 39 -8.16 -15.84 -33.79
CA GLU A 39 -9.32 -16.74 -33.84
C GLU A 39 -9.27 -17.33 -35.26
N ASP A 40 -9.81 -18.51 -35.53
CA ASP A 40 -10.28 -18.83 -36.88
C ASP A 40 -11.40 -19.87 -36.82
N GLY A 41 -12.44 -19.66 -37.63
CA GLY A 41 -13.61 -20.52 -37.73
C GLY A 41 -13.42 -21.67 -38.74
N PRO A 42 -14.51 -22.14 -39.39
CA PRO A 42 -15.31 -21.23 -40.21
C PRO A 42 -16.84 -21.33 -40.03
N TYR A 43 -17.49 -20.28 -40.55
CA TYR A 43 -18.92 -20.24 -40.90
C TYR A 43 -19.29 -21.22 -42.02
N TYR A 44 -20.54 -21.69 -42.06
CA TYR A 44 -21.40 -21.51 -43.24
C TYR A 44 -22.88 -21.50 -42.85
N GLU A 45 -23.71 -21.01 -43.77
CA GLU A 45 -25.05 -20.47 -43.51
C GLU A 45 -26.21 -21.48 -43.67
N ARG A 46 -27.42 -20.96 -43.38
CA ARG A 46 -28.74 -21.57 -43.58
C ARG A 46 -28.98 -21.95 -45.04
N ASP A 47 -29.79 -23.00 -45.29
CA ASP A 47 -31.01 -22.79 -46.07
C ASP A 47 -32.08 -23.90 -45.96
N LYS A 48 -33.33 -23.43 -45.82
CA LYS A 48 -34.62 -23.90 -46.42
C LYS A 48 -35.19 -25.33 -46.25
N CYS A 49 -36.49 -25.36 -46.55
CA CYS A 49 -37.48 -26.43 -46.37
C CYS A 49 -37.63 -27.34 -47.60
N GLU A 50 -38.62 -28.25 -47.49
CA GLU A 50 -39.28 -29.05 -48.55
C GLU A 50 -38.61 -30.36 -49.00
N GLY A 51 -39.42 -31.41 -49.21
CA GLY A 51 -38.90 -32.70 -49.70
C GLY A 51 -39.82 -33.93 -49.56
N PHE A 52 -41.01 -33.91 -50.19
CA PHE A 52 -41.84 -35.12 -50.36
C PHE A 52 -41.11 -36.24 -51.14
N LYS A 53 -41.26 -37.51 -50.70
CA LYS A 53 -41.46 -38.75 -51.52
C LYS A 53 -41.51 -39.98 -50.59
N LYS A 54 -42.62 -40.72 -50.46
CA LYS A 54 -43.13 -41.77 -51.38
C LYS A 54 -42.08 -42.79 -51.83
N GLY A 55 -42.20 -44.03 -51.32
CA GLY A 55 -41.39 -45.18 -51.72
C GLY A 55 -42.05 -46.52 -51.34
N LEU A 56 -43.12 -46.90 -52.05
CA LEU A 56 -43.55 -48.30 -52.13
C LEU A 56 -42.58 -49.06 -53.07
N PRO A 57 -42.43 -50.38 -52.87
CA PRO A 57 -42.59 -51.27 -54.03
C PRO A 57 -43.68 -52.32 -53.84
N LYS A 58 -44.43 -52.60 -54.91
CA LYS A 58 -45.19 -53.84 -55.11
C LYS A 58 -44.39 -54.74 -56.05
N HIS A 59 -44.41 -56.06 -55.84
CA HIS A 59 -44.42 -57.13 -56.86
C HIS A 59 -44.73 -58.44 -56.08
N VAL A 60 -45.74 -59.27 -56.33
CA VAL A 60 -46.48 -59.75 -57.53
C VAL A 60 -45.77 -60.86 -58.31
N SER A 61 -46.16 -62.12 -57.99
CA SER A 61 -46.38 -63.25 -58.91
C SER A 61 -47.01 -64.40 -58.08
N ARG A 62 -48.11 -65.14 -58.38
CA ARG A 62 -48.92 -65.44 -59.59
C ARG A 62 -48.47 -66.67 -60.41
N ALA A 63 -49.07 -67.82 -60.09
CA ALA A 63 -49.37 -69.03 -60.90
C ALA A 63 -50.06 -70.02 -59.92
N GLY A 64 -51.05 -70.87 -60.25
CA GLY A 64 -51.35 -71.58 -61.49
C GLY A 64 -50.70 -72.98 -61.44
N GLU A 65 -51.32 -74.11 -61.80
CA GLU A 65 -52.66 -74.39 -62.36
C GLU A 65 -52.97 -75.92 -62.23
N ILE A 66 -54.27 -76.28 -62.19
CA ILE A 66 -54.96 -77.43 -62.85
C ILE A 66 -54.29 -78.85 -62.85
N LEU A 67 -55.04 -79.92 -62.49
CA LEU A 67 -55.42 -81.06 -63.40
C LEU A 67 -56.04 -82.34 -62.75
N ARG A 68 -57.24 -82.67 -63.26
CA ARG A 68 -57.87 -84.00 -63.56
C ARG A 68 -58.01 -85.06 -62.44
N TYR A 69 -59.24 -85.48 -62.11
CA TYR A 69 -60.16 -86.39 -62.86
C TYR A 69 -59.69 -87.84 -63.03
N ARG A 70 -60.47 -88.79 -62.46
CA ARG A 70 -60.93 -89.97 -63.22
C ARG A 70 -62.27 -90.52 -62.69
N LEU A 71 -63.19 -90.74 -63.62
CA LEU A 71 -64.46 -91.45 -63.47
C LEU A 71 -64.38 -92.77 -64.26
N SER A 72 -64.98 -93.84 -63.72
CA SER A 72 -65.32 -95.11 -64.40
C SER A 72 -66.06 -95.97 -63.37
N ASN A 73 -67.34 -96.37 -63.47
CA ASN A 73 -68.34 -96.36 -64.55
C ASN A 73 -68.18 -97.45 -65.63
N THR A 74 -68.73 -98.64 -65.33
CA THR A 74 -69.19 -99.72 -66.24
C THR A 74 -70.24 -100.51 -65.42
N LEU A 75 -71.53 -100.60 -65.76
CA LEU A 75 -72.17 -101.23 -66.95
C LEU A 75 -71.91 -102.75 -66.98
N LEU A 76 -72.81 -103.67 -67.37
CA LEU A 76 -74.26 -103.83 -67.60
C LEU A 76 -74.38 -105.30 -68.15
N THR A 77 -75.57 -105.77 -68.56
CA THR A 77 -75.87 -107.08 -69.21
C THR A 77 -75.98 -108.28 -68.25
N SER A 78 -76.92 -109.24 -68.41
CA SER A 78 -78.10 -109.34 -69.31
C SER A 78 -79.15 -110.35 -68.80
N PHE A 79 -80.39 -110.18 -69.28
CA PHE A 79 -81.54 -111.11 -69.36
C PHE A 79 -81.23 -112.62 -69.57
N PRO A 80 -82.21 -113.55 -69.44
CA PRO A 80 -83.64 -113.42 -69.09
C PRO A 80 -83.95 -114.17 -67.74
N VAL A 81 -85.13 -114.66 -67.32
CA VAL A 81 -86.47 -114.88 -67.95
C VAL A 81 -87.63 -114.48 -67.00
N ALA A 82 -88.73 -115.25 -66.92
CA ALA A 82 -89.99 -114.97 -66.24
C ALA A 82 -90.28 -115.87 -65.02
N GLY A 83 -91.00 -115.33 -64.02
CA GLY A 83 -91.74 -116.11 -63.02
C GLY A 83 -91.86 -115.45 -61.65
N VAL A 84 -93.09 -115.36 -61.13
CA VAL A 84 -93.43 -115.11 -59.70
C VAL A 84 -92.91 -113.76 -59.14
N ALA A 85 -93.57 -112.62 -59.35
CA ALA A 85 -94.85 -112.21 -58.73
C ALA A 85 -94.84 -112.13 -57.18
N THR A 86 -95.35 -111.00 -56.65
CA THR A 86 -95.90 -110.82 -55.28
C THR A 86 -94.98 -110.91 -54.04
N MET A 87 -93.89 -110.13 -53.96
CA MET A 87 -93.35 -109.73 -52.63
C MET A 87 -92.58 -108.39 -52.50
N PHE A 88 -92.43 -107.57 -53.56
CA PHE A 88 -91.45 -106.46 -53.60
C PHE A 88 -92.01 -105.01 -53.57
N LYS A 89 -93.20 -104.75 -53.00
CA LYS A 89 -93.77 -103.39 -52.90
C LYS A 89 -93.56 -102.66 -51.56
N TYR A 90 -93.00 -103.30 -50.54
CA TYR A 90 -92.88 -102.72 -49.19
C TYR A 90 -91.49 -102.13 -48.86
N GLU A 91 -90.44 -102.46 -49.60
CA GLU A 91 -89.05 -102.06 -49.24
C GLU A 91 -88.61 -100.71 -49.82
N ILE A 92 -89.20 -100.26 -50.94
CA ILE A 92 -88.77 -99.04 -51.64
C ILE A 92 -89.14 -97.76 -50.86
N HIS A 93 -90.21 -97.79 -50.06
CA HIS A 93 -90.59 -96.63 -49.24
C HIS A 93 -89.68 -96.45 -48.01
N ASN A 94 -89.10 -97.53 -47.49
CA ASN A 94 -88.26 -97.50 -46.29
C ASN A 94 -86.85 -96.90 -46.58
N PHE A 95 -86.28 -97.22 -47.75
CA PHE A 95 -84.98 -96.66 -48.16
C PHE A 95 -84.99 -95.13 -48.40
N SER A 96 -86.12 -94.56 -48.85
CA SER A 96 -86.27 -93.11 -48.99
C SER A 96 -86.16 -92.39 -47.64
N THR A 97 -86.87 -92.90 -46.64
CA THR A 97 -86.90 -92.37 -45.27
C THR A 97 -85.54 -92.53 -44.58
N ILE A 98 -84.89 -93.69 -44.72
CA ILE A 98 -83.55 -93.96 -44.17
C ILE A 98 -82.50 -93.07 -44.84
N ARG A 99 -82.54 -92.88 -46.16
CA ARG A 99 -81.61 -92.01 -46.89
C ARG A 99 -81.76 -90.54 -46.49
N SER A 100 -82.99 -90.06 -46.32
CA SER A 100 -83.25 -88.69 -45.85
C SER A 100 -82.74 -88.50 -44.41
N ALA A 101 -83.04 -89.44 -43.51
CA ALA A 101 -82.55 -89.40 -42.13
C ALA A 101 -81.02 -89.48 -42.03
N LEU A 102 -80.35 -90.25 -42.89
CA LEU A 102 -78.89 -90.30 -42.97
C LEU A 102 -78.29 -89.02 -43.54
N GLN A 103 -78.87 -88.43 -44.60
CA GLN A 103 -78.42 -87.14 -45.12
C GLN A 103 -78.64 -86.00 -44.11
N GLU A 104 -79.70 -86.05 -43.32
CA GLU A 104 -79.95 -85.06 -42.27
C GLU A 104 -78.98 -85.24 -41.09
N LYS A 105 -78.73 -86.49 -40.65
CA LYS A 105 -77.67 -86.78 -39.67
C LYS A 105 -76.31 -86.32 -40.16
N LEU A 106 -75.94 -86.62 -41.40
CA LEU A 106 -74.66 -86.21 -42.00
C LEU A 106 -74.53 -84.68 -42.00
N LYS A 107 -75.57 -83.95 -42.45
CA LYS A 107 -75.61 -82.48 -42.40
C LYS A 107 -75.52 -81.91 -40.98
N ARG A 108 -76.10 -82.59 -39.97
CA ARG A 108 -75.95 -82.19 -38.56
C ARG A 108 -74.51 -82.40 -38.09
N THR A 109 -73.94 -83.59 -38.25
CA THR A 109 -72.53 -83.85 -37.88
C THR A 109 -71.52 -82.99 -38.64
N GLU A 110 -71.74 -82.68 -39.91
CA GLU A 110 -70.87 -81.76 -40.68
C GLU A 110 -70.99 -80.33 -40.15
N LYS A 111 -72.21 -79.88 -39.80
CA LYS A 111 -72.46 -78.57 -39.19
C LYS A 111 -71.84 -78.48 -37.79
N ASP A 112 -71.94 -79.54 -36.99
CA ASP A 112 -71.36 -79.63 -35.65
C ASP A 112 -69.82 -79.62 -35.73
N ARG A 113 -69.23 -80.38 -36.67
CA ARG A 113 -67.79 -80.34 -36.97
C ARG A 113 -67.32 -78.94 -37.40
N ILE A 114 -68.05 -78.28 -38.30
CA ILE A 114 -67.74 -76.90 -38.74
C ILE A 114 -67.92 -75.89 -37.59
N GLN A 115 -68.87 -76.12 -36.67
CA GLN A 115 -69.00 -75.28 -35.47
C GLN A 115 -67.86 -75.51 -34.49
N GLN A 116 -67.41 -76.75 -34.32
CA GLN A 116 -66.27 -77.10 -33.45
C GLN A 116 -64.94 -76.59 -34.02
N GLU A 117 -64.67 -76.77 -35.31
CA GLU A 117 -63.50 -76.19 -36.00
C GLU A 117 -63.52 -74.64 -35.92
N LYS A 118 -64.70 -74.00 -35.99
CA LYS A 118 -64.83 -72.56 -35.77
C LYS A 118 -64.58 -72.15 -34.31
N LEU A 119 -64.99 -72.97 -33.35
CA LEU A 119 -64.77 -72.72 -31.93
C LEU A 119 -63.26 -72.79 -31.62
N GLU A 120 -62.60 -73.87 -32.05
CA GLU A 120 -61.15 -74.04 -31.91
C GLU A 120 -60.36 -72.93 -32.63
N ALA A 121 -60.79 -72.50 -33.83
CA ALA A 121 -60.13 -71.40 -34.54
C ALA A 121 -60.33 -70.05 -33.83
N LEU A 122 -61.45 -69.85 -33.13
CA LEU A 122 -61.69 -68.68 -32.28
C LEU A 122 -60.87 -68.74 -30.99
N GLU A 123 -60.72 -69.91 -30.38
CA GLU A 123 -59.87 -70.12 -29.20
C GLU A 123 -58.40 -69.87 -29.55
N ARG A 124 -57.87 -70.48 -30.62
CA ARG A 124 -56.49 -70.21 -31.09
C ARG A 124 -56.25 -68.73 -31.41
N ARG A 125 -57.25 -68.02 -31.96
CA ARG A 125 -57.15 -66.56 -32.15
C ARG A 125 -57.10 -65.80 -30.83
N ARG A 126 -57.95 -66.14 -29.84
CA ARG A 126 -57.93 -65.53 -28.51
C ARG A 126 -56.62 -65.82 -27.76
N GLU A 127 -56.07 -67.03 -27.90
CA GLU A 127 -54.76 -67.39 -27.36
C GLU A 127 -53.65 -66.58 -28.03
N GLN A 128 -53.67 -66.42 -29.35
CA GLN A 128 -52.70 -65.59 -30.06
C GLN A 128 -52.82 -64.10 -29.70
N GLU A 129 -54.04 -63.56 -29.63
CA GLU A 129 -54.31 -62.16 -29.23
C GLU A 129 -53.88 -61.88 -27.78
N THR A 130 -54.09 -62.82 -26.85
CA THR A 130 -53.60 -62.70 -25.47
C THR A 130 -52.09 -62.87 -25.36
N LEU A 131 -51.46 -63.73 -26.18
CA LEU A 131 -50.00 -63.86 -26.26
C LEU A 131 -49.35 -62.59 -26.82
N GLU A 132 -49.88 -62.01 -27.91
CA GLU A 132 -49.39 -60.75 -28.47
C GLU A 132 -49.58 -59.57 -27.50
N ALA A 133 -50.71 -59.51 -26.80
CA ALA A 133 -50.97 -58.50 -25.77
C ALA A 133 -50.00 -58.62 -24.57
N THR A 134 -49.72 -59.84 -24.11
CA THR A 134 -48.78 -60.07 -22.99
C THR A 134 -47.34 -59.79 -23.37
N VAL A 135 -46.89 -60.18 -24.57
CA VAL A 135 -45.54 -59.84 -25.08
C VAL A 135 -45.36 -58.33 -25.23
N ASN A 136 -46.38 -57.61 -25.73
CA ASN A 136 -46.33 -56.15 -25.84
C ASN A 136 -46.31 -55.48 -24.45
N LEU A 137 -47.12 -55.94 -23.50
CA LEU A 137 -47.08 -55.48 -22.11
C LEU A 137 -45.71 -55.73 -21.46
N GLN A 138 -45.11 -56.90 -21.67
CA GLN A 138 -43.80 -57.24 -21.13
C GLN A 138 -42.69 -56.34 -21.72
N GLY A 139 -42.71 -56.09 -23.04
CA GLY A 139 -41.81 -55.13 -23.67
C GLY A 139 -41.96 -53.70 -23.14
N GLN A 140 -43.19 -53.27 -22.83
CA GLN A 140 -43.42 -51.96 -22.19
C GLN A 140 -42.95 -51.91 -20.73
N ILE A 141 -43.06 -53.01 -19.97
CA ILE A 141 -42.54 -53.13 -18.61
C ILE A 141 -41.00 -53.07 -18.61
N GLU A 142 -40.35 -53.81 -19.50
CA GLU A 142 -38.89 -53.78 -19.66
C GLU A 142 -38.38 -52.41 -20.10
N ALA A 143 -39.07 -51.74 -21.04
CA ALA A 143 -38.74 -50.39 -21.46
C ALA A 143 -38.89 -49.37 -20.31
N LYS A 144 -39.97 -49.45 -19.53
CA LYS A 144 -40.14 -48.61 -18.33
C LYS A 144 -39.07 -48.89 -17.27
N GLY A 145 -38.72 -50.15 -17.03
CA GLY A 145 -37.67 -50.54 -16.10
C GLY A 145 -36.31 -49.92 -16.47
N LYS A 146 -35.94 -49.96 -17.76
CA LYS A 146 -34.70 -49.32 -18.26
C LYS A 146 -34.71 -47.80 -18.06
N VAL A 147 -35.81 -47.12 -18.42
CA VAL A 147 -35.93 -45.66 -18.23
C VAL A 147 -35.88 -45.28 -16.74
N GLN A 148 -36.49 -46.08 -15.86
CA GLN A 148 -36.43 -45.88 -14.41
C GLN A 148 -34.99 -46.02 -13.88
N GLN A 149 -34.27 -47.06 -14.32
CA GLN A 149 -32.88 -47.30 -13.95
C GLN A 149 -31.94 -46.19 -14.45
N GLU A 150 -32.10 -45.72 -15.69
CA GLU A 150 -31.36 -44.59 -16.25
C GLU A 150 -31.64 -43.28 -15.48
N PHE A 151 -32.87 -43.07 -15.02
CA PHE A 151 -33.25 -41.92 -14.20
C PHE A 151 -32.62 -41.98 -12.79
N GLU A 152 -32.62 -43.15 -12.15
CA GLU A 152 -31.95 -43.36 -10.86
C GLU A 152 -30.42 -43.19 -10.96
N GLU A 153 -29.78 -43.69 -12.02
CA GLU A 153 -28.37 -43.41 -12.31
C GLU A 153 -28.11 -41.91 -12.51
N MET A 154 -28.98 -41.22 -13.24
CA MET A 154 -28.87 -39.78 -13.49
C MET A 154 -29.01 -38.96 -12.20
N GLN A 155 -29.97 -39.31 -11.33
CA GLN A 155 -30.12 -38.67 -10.02
C GLN A 155 -28.88 -38.89 -9.14
N ASN A 156 -28.38 -40.13 -9.05
CA ASN A 156 -27.16 -40.44 -8.30
C ASN A 156 -25.95 -39.65 -8.82
N ARG A 157 -25.77 -39.53 -10.14
CA ARG A 157 -24.71 -38.71 -10.74
C ARG A 157 -24.86 -37.23 -10.42
N MET A 158 -26.09 -36.69 -10.46
CA MET A 158 -26.34 -35.29 -10.07
C MET A 158 -26.06 -35.04 -8.58
N GLU A 159 -26.43 -35.97 -7.70
CA GLU A 159 -26.17 -35.81 -6.26
C GLU A 159 -24.67 -35.87 -5.94
N VAL A 160 -23.91 -36.77 -6.57
CA VAL A 160 -22.45 -36.81 -6.45
C VAL A 160 -21.81 -35.52 -6.97
N LEU A 161 -22.25 -35.00 -8.12
CA LEU A 161 -21.76 -33.73 -8.66
C LEU A 161 -22.11 -32.53 -7.76
N ALA A 162 -23.30 -32.53 -7.16
CA ALA A 162 -23.72 -31.49 -6.22
C ALA A 162 -22.82 -31.49 -4.97
N ARG A 163 -22.58 -32.65 -4.36
CA ARG A 163 -21.67 -32.79 -3.20
C ARG A 163 -20.24 -32.34 -3.54
N GLN A 164 -19.70 -32.76 -4.68
CA GLN A 164 -18.37 -32.33 -5.15
C GLN A 164 -18.29 -30.80 -5.35
N LYS A 165 -19.36 -30.16 -5.85
CA LYS A 165 -19.41 -28.70 -6.01
C LYS A 165 -19.54 -27.97 -4.67
N GLU A 166 -20.29 -28.51 -3.72
CA GLU A 166 -20.37 -27.99 -2.35
C GLU A 166 -18.99 -28.01 -1.67
N GLU A 167 -18.26 -29.12 -1.77
CA GLU A 167 -16.89 -29.28 -1.26
C GLU A 167 -15.89 -28.32 -1.92
N GLU A 168 -15.96 -28.16 -3.25
CA GLU A 168 -15.11 -27.20 -3.99
C GLU A 168 -15.38 -25.75 -3.54
N ILE A 169 -16.66 -25.36 -3.43
CA ILE A 169 -17.08 -24.04 -2.93
C ILE A 169 -16.58 -23.81 -1.49
N GLN A 170 -16.67 -24.83 -0.63
CA GLN A 170 -16.21 -24.73 0.75
C GLN A 170 -14.69 -24.59 0.84
N SER A 171 -13.93 -25.37 0.05
CA SER A 171 -12.47 -25.24 -0.05
C SER A 171 -12.04 -23.86 -0.55
N LEU A 172 -12.76 -23.29 -1.52
CA LEU A 172 -12.50 -21.94 -2.02
C LEU A 172 -12.77 -20.86 -0.95
N LYS A 173 -13.87 -20.97 -0.19
CA LYS A 173 -14.16 -20.06 0.95
C LYS A 173 -13.06 -20.11 2.01
N GLU A 174 -12.55 -21.30 2.34
CA GLU A 174 -11.47 -21.47 3.32
C GLU A 174 -10.14 -20.88 2.83
N ARG A 175 -9.77 -21.11 1.57
CA ARG A 175 -8.59 -20.50 0.94
C ARG A 175 -8.68 -18.97 0.90
N GLN A 176 -9.86 -18.42 0.58
CA GLN A 176 -10.08 -16.97 0.61
C GLN A 176 -9.90 -16.42 2.02
N LYS A 177 -10.54 -17.04 3.03
CA LYS A 177 -10.43 -16.62 4.44
C LYS A 177 -8.99 -16.69 4.96
N LEU A 178 -8.24 -17.73 4.60
CA LEU A 178 -6.81 -17.84 4.93
C LEU A 178 -6.00 -16.69 4.30
N THR A 179 -6.26 -16.39 3.02
CA THR A 179 -5.57 -15.33 2.27
C THR A 179 -5.88 -13.95 2.88
N GLU A 180 -7.14 -13.65 3.18
CA GLU A 180 -7.55 -12.40 3.84
C GLU A 180 -6.87 -12.23 5.21
N ASN A 181 -6.80 -13.28 6.02
CA ASN A 181 -6.10 -13.25 7.31
C ASN A 181 -4.60 -12.95 7.14
N GLN A 182 -3.92 -13.60 6.19
CA GLN A 182 -2.51 -13.33 5.88
C GLN A 182 -2.28 -11.87 5.46
N TYR A 183 -3.17 -11.29 4.64
CA TYR A 183 -3.11 -9.87 4.28
C TYR A 183 -3.34 -8.95 5.49
N ARG A 184 -4.33 -9.24 6.35
CA ARG A 184 -4.57 -8.49 7.59
C ARG A 184 -3.35 -8.49 8.51
N ASP A 185 -2.72 -9.64 8.73
CA ASP A 185 -1.51 -9.76 9.57
C ASP A 185 -0.30 -9.05 8.97
N ARG A 186 -0.18 -9.00 7.64
CA ARG A 186 0.88 -8.25 6.95
C ARG A 186 0.68 -6.75 7.11
N ILE A 187 -0.55 -6.26 6.98
CA ILE A 187 -0.92 -4.86 7.20
C ILE A 187 -0.70 -4.47 8.67
N LEU A 188 -1.09 -5.32 9.63
CA LEU A 188 -0.92 -5.08 11.06
C LEU A 188 0.56 -4.91 11.43
N ARG A 189 1.42 -5.83 10.96
CA ARG A 189 2.88 -5.75 11.13
C ARG A 189 3.47 -4.47 10.52
N LYS A 190 3.06 -4.10 9.30
CA LYS A 190 3.52 -2.85 8.66
C LYS A 190 3.07 -1.58 9.40
N ARG A 191 1.86 -1.56 9.96
CA ARG A 191 1.39 -0.45 10.81
C ARG A 191 2.24 -0.30 12.08
N GLN A 192 2.60 -1.41 12.72
CA GLN A 192 3.47 -1.39 13.91
C GLN A 192 4.90 -0.95 13.58
N GLU A 193 5.44 -1.37 12.43
CA GLU A 193 6.74 -0.92 11.92
C GLU A 193 6.77 0.59 11.67
N ILE A 194 5.74 1.15 11.01
CA ILE A 194 5.58 2.60 10.81
C ILE A 194 5.50 3.35 12.16
N LYS A 195 4.76 2.82 13.14
CA LYS A 195 4.67 3.41 14.49
C LYS A 195 6.06 3.46 15.17
N ASN A 196 6.82 2.38 15.07
CA ASN A 196 8.19 2.32 15.61
C ASN A 196 9.14 3.29 14.90
N LEU A 197 9.05 3.41 13.57
CA LEU A 197 9.84 4.37 12.78
C LEU A 197 9.49 5.82 13.14
N ASN A 198 8.21 6.18 13.29
CA ASN A 198 7.80 7.51 13.72
C ASN A 198 8.30 7.86 15.13
N ASN A 199 8.32 6.89 16.05
CA ASN A 199 8.91 7.08 17.39
C ASN A 199 10.43 7.35 17.30
N ARG A 200 11.17 6.62 16.46
CA ARG A 200 12.61 6.85 16.21
C ARG A 200 12.87 8.19 15.52
N LEU A 201 12.03 8.58 14.57
CA LEU A 201 12.12 9.89 13.91
C LEU A 201 11.88 11.03 14.92
N SER A 202 10.93 10.87 15.83
CA SER A 202 10.64 11.84 16.88
C SER A 202 11.81 12.01 17.87
N SER A 203 12.48 10.93 18.27
CA SER A 203 13.66 11.02 19.13
C SER A 203 14.88 11.58 18.40
N LEU A 204 15.09 11.22 17.13
CA LEU A 204 16.14 11.79 16.28
C LEU A 204 15.96 13.29 16.06
N THR A 205 14.73 13.76 15.83
CA THR A 205 14.43 15.20 15.69
C THR A 205 14.78 15.96 16.97
N ARG A 206 14.31 15.49 18.14
CA ARG A 206 14.69 16.09 19.44
C ARG A 206 16.20 16.12 19.66
N SER A 207 16.91 15.04 19.31
CA SER A 207 18.37 14.95 19.45
C SER A 207 19.08 15.94 18.51
N LYS A 208 18.61 16.09 17.27
CA LYS A 208 19.09 17.10 16.31
C LYS A 208 18.87 18.53 16.83
N ASP A 209 17.72 18.81 17.45
CA ASP A 209 17.41 20.13 17.99
C ASP A 209 18.33 20.47 19.19
N VAL A 210 18.55 19.52 20.10
CA VAL A 210 19.54 19.66 21.19
C VAL A 210 20.96 19.91 20.65
N LEU A 211 21.39 19.16 19.64
CA LEU A 211 22.69 19.36 18.99
C LEU A 211 22.80 20.72 18.27
N ASN A 212 21.70 21.23 17.71
CA ASN A 212 21.66 22.56 17.09
C ASN A 212 21.75 23.68 18.13
N GLU A 213 21.06 23.57 19.27
CA GLU A 213 21.20 24.54 20.36
C GLU A 213 22.60 24.49 21.00
N GLN A 214 23.16 23.30 21.23
CA GLN A 214 24.57 23.16 21.65
C GLN A 214 25.53 23.80 20.65
N ARG A 215 25.31 23.61 19.34
CA ARG A 215 26.12 24.28 18.28
C ARG A 215 25.94 25.79 18.25
N LYS A 216 24.76 26.34 18.55
CA LYS A 216 24.55 27.79 18.70
C LYS A 216 25.32 28.33 19.91
N VAL A 217 25.26 27.64 21.05
CA VAL A 217 26.02 28.01 22.26
C VAL A 217 27.53 28.01 21.99
N VAL A 218 28.07 26.96 21.37
CA VAL A 218 29.51 26.83 21.05
C VAL A 218 29.97 27.80 19.94
N ARG A 219 29.14 28.10 18.93
CA ARG A 219 29.46 29.10 17.90
C ARG A 219 29.40 30.52 18.45
N ASN A 220 28.48 30.79 19.37
CA ASN A 220 28.45 32.05 20.09
C ASN A 220 29.71 32.19 20.95
N SER A 221 29.99 31.26 21.88
CA SER A 221 31.09 31.39 22.84
C SER A 221 32.45 31.67 22.20
N ARG A 222 32.76 31.04 21.06
CA ARG A 222 34.01 31.22 20.30
C ARG A 222 34.28 32.63 19.75
N ASN A 223 33.32 33.56 19.80
CA ASN A 223 33.55 34.96 19.38
C ASN A 223 33.65 35.96 20.55
N TYR A 224 33.22 35.61 21.77
CA TYR A 224 33.21 36.54 22.92
C TYR A 224 34.49 36.53 23.75
N ASN A 225 35.26 35.44 23.73
CA ASN A 225 36.54 35.32 24.45
C ASN A 225 37.58 34.56 23.61
N CYS A 226 38.07 35.21 22.56
CA CYS A 226 38.89 34.60 21.52
C CYS A 226 40.18 35.38 21.19
N LEU A 227 40.64 36.23 22.10
CA LEU A 227 42.03 36.67 22.10
C LEU A 227 42.94 35.42 22.18
N PRO A 228 43.96 35.26 21.31
CA PRO A 228 44.82 34.09 21.34
C PRO A 228 45.65 34.01 22.63
N TYR A 229 45.88 32.79 23.13
CA TYR A 229 46.57 32.56 24.41
C TYR A 229 48.02 33.10 24.45
N GLN A 230 48.65 33.34 23.29
CA GLN A 230 49.97 34.00 23.18
C GLN A 230 50.01 35.42 23.77
N TYR A 231 48.85 36.03 24.07
CA TYR A 231 48.77 37.29 24.82
C TYR A 231 48.86 37.11 26.34
N ASN A 232 48.89 35.88 26.86
CA ASN A 232 49.07 35.63 28.28
C ASN A 232 50.48 36.08 28.72
N HIS A 233 50.54 36.85 29.80
CA HIS A 233 51.70 37.60 30.30
C HIS A 233 52.28 38.66 29.34
N ALA A 234 51.65 38.95 28.20
CA ALA A 234 52.07 40.05 27.33
C ALA A 234 51.71 41.41 27.94
N THR A 235 52.62 42.38 27.80
CA THR A 235 52.35 43.79 28.10
C THR A 235 51.71 44.45 26.88
N VAL A 236 50.55 45.06 27.07
CA VAL A 236 49.73 45.68 26.02
C VAL A 236 49.23 47.07 26.43
N MET A 237 48.87 47.88 25.43
CA MET A 237 48.01 49.05 25.59
C MET A 237 46.67 48.79 24.90
N PHE A 238 45.59 49.39 25.41
CA PHE A 238 44.26 49.31 24.82
C PHE A 238 43.87 50.67 24.24
N LEU A 239 43.90 50.78 22.91
CA LEU A 239 43.55 52.00 22.17
C LEU A 239 42.12 51.90 21.64
N ASN A 240 41.29 52.92 21.82
CA ASN A 240 39.94 52.91 21.27
C ASN A 240 39.97 53.04 19.73
N PHE A 241 39.08 52.34 19.02
CA PHE A 241 39.05 52.37 17.55
C PHE A 241 38.49 53.69 16.98
N LYS A 242 37.60 54.37 17.73
CA LYS A 242 36.93 55.60 17.26
C LYS A 242 37.76 56.86 17.52
N CYS A 243 38.54 56.88 18.59
CA CYS A 243 39.25 58.06 19.08
C CYS A 243 40.63 57.68 19.63
N PRO A 244 41.62 58.58 19.63
CA PRO A 244 43.00 58.31 20.06
C PRO A 244 43.15 58.22 21.59
N MET A 245 42.20 57.55 22.25
CA MET A 245 42.11 57.43 23.70
C MET A 245 42.49 56.02 24.13
N ALA A 246 43.41 55.94 25.09
CA ALA A 246 43.83 54.71 25.73
C ALA A 246 43.07 54.46 27.03
N ILE A 247 43.02 53.19 27.48
CA ILE A 247 42.71 52.88 28.88
C ILE A 247 43.89 53.37 29.74
N ASP A 248 43.60 54.17 30.76
CA ASP A 248 44.58 54.79 31.66
C ASP A 248 44.23 54.52 33.13
N ALA A 249 45.19 53.97 33.86
CA ALA A 249 45.10 53.59 35.26
C ALA A 249 45.46 54.71 36.25
N GLY A 250 45.74 55.94 35.78
CA GLY A 250 46.29 57.02 36.59
C GLY A 250 45.27 57.85 37.37
N LYS A 251 43.96 57.68 37.10
CA LYS A 251 42.91 58.55 37.67
C LYS A 251 42.83 58.41 39.19
N ASP A 252 42.56 59.53 39.86
CA ASP A 252 42.39 59.64 41.31
C ASP A 252 43.55 58.97 42.07
N ASN A 253 44.77 59.41 41.76
CA ASN A 253 46.04 58.89 42.30
C ASN A 253 46.23 57.38 42.11
N GLY A 254 45.86 56.87 40.94
CA GLY A 254 46.01 55.45 40.60
C GLY A 254 44.98 54.51 41.22
N THR A 255 43.85 55.03 41.71
CA THR A 255 42.75 54.22 42.28
C THR A 255 41.63 53.94 41.26
N ARG A 256 41.54 54.72 40.20
CA ARG A 256 40.50 54.63 39.18
C ARG A 256 41.06 54.53 37.76
N VAL A 257 40.27 53.97 36.87
CA VAL A 257 40.60 53.80 35.45
C VAL A 257 39.73 54.72 34.61
N GLN A 258 40.32 55.34 33.58
CA GLN A 258 39.69 56.32 32.69
C GLN A 258 40.12 56.13 31.23
N ALA A 259 39.52 56.90 30.33
CA ALA A 259 40.06 57.11 28.99
C ALA A 259 40.90 58.40 29.00
N TRP A 260 42.14 58.30 28.53
CA TRP A 260 43.08 59.41 28.41
C TRP A 260 43.73 59.41 27.03
N GLU A 261 44.36 60.51 26.62
CA GLU A 261 45.12 60.55 25.37
C GLU A 261 46.22 59.48 25.37
N TYR A 262 46.36 58.77 24.25
CA TYR A 262 47.31 57.69 24.09
C TYR A 262 48.76 58.19 24.15
N ASP A 263 49.52 57.68 25.12
CA ASP A 263 50.95 57.96 25.28
C ASP A 263 51.73 56.66 25.56
N TRP A 264 52.62 56.29 24.64
CA TRP A 264 53.50 55.12 24.75
C TRP A 264 54.50 55.22 25.93
N GLY A 265 54.81 56.44 26.38
CA GLY A 265 55.65 56.69 27.56
C GLY A 265 54.94 56.39 28.88
N ASN A 266 53.63 56.64 28.95
CA ASN A 266 52.83 56.56 30.16
C ASN A 266 52.69 55.12 30.68
N GLN A 267 53.29 54.84 31.83
CA GLN A 267 53.24 53.52 32.48
C GLN A 267 51.83 53.16 32.97
N ASN A 268 50.97 54.15 33.25
CA ASN A 268 49.59 53.90 33.65
C ASN A 268 48.70 53.39 32.49
N GLN A 269 49.19 53.38 31.25
CA GLN A 269 48.48 52.84 30.08
C GLN A 269 48.97 51.45 29.67
N LYS A 270 49.92 50.87 30.43
CA LYS A 270 50.54 49.57 30.14
C LYS A 270 49.97 48.52 31.06
N PHE A 271 49.40 47.48 30.46
CA PHE A 271 48.72 46.42 31.18
C PHE A 271 49.29 45.07 30.82
N ARG A 272 49.50 44.23 31.82
CA ARG A 272 49.83 42.82 31.65
C ARG A 272 48.53 42.01 31.58
N LEU A 273 48.36 41.26 30.50
CA LEU A 273 47.25 40.33 30.35
C LEU A 273 47.55 39.02 31.08
N VAL A 274 46.61 38.48 31.85
CA VAL A 274 46.78 37.19 32.55
C VAL A 274 45.54 36.31 32.37
N LYS A 275 45.74 35.07 31.91
CA LYS A 275 44.69 34.05 31.75
C LYS A 275 45.23 32.71 32.24
N PRO A 276 44.71 32.11 33.34
CA PRO A 276 45.34 30.95 33.97
C PRO A 276 45.23 29.65 33.17
N TYR A 277 44.23 29.52 32.28
CA TYR A 277 44.01 28.33 31.46
C TYR A 277 43.46 28.73 30.10
N ASP A 278 43.88 28.06 29.02
CA ASP A 278 43.33 28.34 27.68
C ASP A 278 41.99 27.64 27.41
N ILE A 279 40.97 28.07 28.14
CA ILE A 279 39.56 27.69 27.91
C ILE A 279 38.71 28.95 27.69
N ALA A 280 37.57 28.80 27.02
CA ALA A 280 36.76 29.94 26.58
C ALA A 280 35.99 30.59 27.76
N GLU A 281 35.69 29.78 28.77
CA GLU A 281 34.92 30.12 29.97
C GLU A 281 35.75 30.91 31.00
N VAL A 282 37.08 30.91 30.88
CA VAL A 282 37.99 31.65 31.77
C VAL A 282 38.29 33.03 31.18
N GLY A 283 37.88 34.07 31.89
CA GLY A 283 38.20 35.46 31.54
C GLY A 283 39.68 35.82 31.76
N TRP A 284 40.10 36.89 31.11
CA TRP A 284 41.38 37.55 31.29
C TRP A 284 41.33 38.49 32.49
N ALA A 285 42.37 38.51 33.31
CA ALA A 285 42.68 39.66 34.15
C ALA A 285 43.48 40.68 33.32
N ILE A 286 43.16 41.96 33.51
CA ILE A 286 43.88 43.09 32.94
C ILE A 286 44.59 43.77 34.11
N GLU A 287 45.85 43.40 34.33
CA GLU A 287 46.67 43.87 35.45
C GLU A 287 47.48 45.10 35.02
N LEU A 288 47.74 46.04 35.92
CA LEU A 288 48.67 47.14 35.67
C LEU A 288 50.11 46.59 35.61
N ASP A 289 50.91 47.04 34.65
CA ASP A 289 52.30 46.55 34.47
C ASP A 289 53.30 47.28 35.37
N ASP A 290 52.98 47.35 36.67
CA ASP A 290 53.77 48.00 37.73
C ASP A 290 54.24 47.01 38.82
N ASN A 291 54.05 45.70 38.60
CA ASN A 291 54.23 44.61 39.56
C ASN A 291 53.35 44.66 40.83
N SER A 292 52.41 45.61 40.96
CA SER A 292 51.53 45.70 42.14
C SER A 292 50.46 44.61 42.20
N GLY A 293 50.20 43.91 41.08
CA GLY A 293 49.12 42.91 40.98
C GLY A 293 47.72 43.51 41.06
N ARG A 294 47.59 44.84 40.94
CA ARG A 294 46.30 45.53 40.83
C ARG A 294 45.74 45.33 39.42
N ARG A 295 44.43 45.11 39.32
CA ARG A 295 43.74 44.86 38.05
C ARG A 295 42.51 45.72 37.87
N VAL A 296 42.16 45.96 36.60
CA VAL A 296 40.95 46.69 36.20
C VAL A 296 39.71 45.90 36.64
N CYS A 297 38.92 46.48 37.54
CA CYS A 297 37.72 45.88 38.11
C CYS A 297 36.47 46.74 37.85
N LEU A 298 35.32 46.07 37.67
CA LEU A 298 34.02 46.70 37.58
C LEU A 298 33.18 46.37 38.85
N PRO A 299 33.11 47.28 39.83
CA PRO A 299 32.54 46.95 41.15
C PRO A 299 31.03 46.75 41.14
N ARG A 300 30.31 47.41 40.23
CA ARG A 300 28.84 47.47 40.11
C ARG A 300 28.39 47.46 38.64
N LYS A 301 27.15 47.00 38.41
CA LYS A 301 26.61 46.66 37.07
C LYS A 301 26.30 47.84 36.14
N ASP A 302 25.76 48.92 36.68
CA ASP A 302 25.16 50.02 35.90
C ASP A 302 25.94 51.33 36.16
N PRO A 303 26.08 52.18 35.13
CA PRO A 303 27.37 52.66 34.59
C PRO A 303 28.45 52.81 35.68
N GLY A 304 29.16 51.72 35.93
CA GLY A 304 30.15 51.65 36.99
C GLY A 304 31.46 52.29 36.56
N THR A 305 31.97 53.22 37.38
CA THR A 305 33.36 53.68 37.28
C THR A 305 34.30 52.50 37.52
N LEU A 306 35.25 52.30 36.60
CA LEU A 306 36.29 51.30 36.74
C LEU A 306 37.29 51.68 37.85
N VAL A 307 37.74 50.68 38.59
CA VAL A 307 38.72 50.83 39.68
C VAL A 307 39.91 49.92 39.47
N LEU A 308 41.04 50.26 40.05
CA LEU A 308 42.14 49.31 40.27
C LEU A 308 41.97 48.70 41.65
N ALA A 309 42.00 47.37 41.71
CA ALA A 309 41.91 46.63 42.95
C ALA A 309 42.89 45.45 42.96
N SER A 310 43.44 45.15 44.12
CA SER A 310 44.37 44.04 44.35
C SER A 310 43.62 42.70 44.39
N ARG A 311 44.34 41.60 44.20
CA ARG A 311 43.78 40.25 44.34
C ARG A 311 43.32 40.01 45.78
N GLY A 312 42.00 39.93 45.99
CA GLY A 312 41.36 39.73 47.30
C GLY A 312 40.42 40.87 47.72
N GLU A 313 40.56 42.07 47.16
CA GLU A 313 39.70 43.23 47.46
C GLU A 313 38.32 43.15 46.79
N MET A 314 38.18 42.34 45.73
CA MET A 314 36.96 42.12 44.97
C MET A 314 36.75 40.63 44.67
N THR A 315 35.48 40.21 44.49
CA THR A 315 35.15 38.88 43.95
C THR A 315 35.82 38.67 42.59
N GLU A 316 36.31 37.45 42.31
CA GLU A 316 37.22 37.24 41.19
C GLU A 316 36.61 37.66 39.83
N ASN A 317 35.36 37.30 39.56
CA ASN A 317 34.63 37.64 38.33
C ASN A 317 34.55 39.14 38.02
N LYS A 318 34.58 40.03 39.03
CA LYS A 318 34.48 41.49 38.81
C LYS A 318 35.75 42.09 38.20
N GLY A 319 36.88 41.41 38.39
CA GLY A 319 38.19 41.75 37.79
C GLY A 319 38.57 40.86 36.60
N LEU A 320 37.61 40.12 36.03
CA LEU A 320 37.83 39.26 34.87
C LEU A 320 37.00 39.73 33.66
N TRP A 321 37.59 39.56 32.48
CA TRP A 321 37.11 40.12 31.22
C TRP A 321 37.19 39.09 30.09
N TYR A 322 36.08 38.88 29.38
CA TYR A 322 36.07 38.19 28.10
C TYR A 322 36.54 39.15 27.01
N ILE A 323 37.55 38.75 26.23
CA ILE A 323 38.11 39.57 25.14
C ILE A 323 37.82 38.88 23.80
N GLY A 324 36.86 39.41 23.06
CA GLY A 324 36.29 38.80 21.84
C GLY A 324 36.43 39.70 20.62
N ARG A 325 36.20 39.18 19.41
CA ARG A 325 36.23 39.99 18.17
C ARG A 325 35.07 40.99 18.15
N SER A 326 35.34 42.22 17.71
CA SER A 326 34.28 43.22 17.59
C SER A 326 33.30 42.89 16.45
N PRO A 327 31.97 42.88 16.68
CA PRO A 327 30.98 42.71 15.63
C PRO A 327 30.95 43.89 14.64
N SER A 328 31.48 45.06 15.04
CA SER A 328 31.63 46.22 14.18
C SER A 328 32.78 46.08 13.17
N ASN A 329 33.73 45.16 13.39
CA ASN A 329 34.78 44.82 12.42
C ASN A 329 35.32 43.38 12.66
N PRO A 330 34.55 42.33 12.30
CA PRO A 330 34.87 40.95 12.69
C PRO A 330 36.16 40.40 12.10
N ASN A 331 36.68 41.00 11.02
CA ASN A 331 37.93 40.62 10.35
C ASN A 331 39.11 41.56 10.66
N GLY A 332 38.86 42.79 11.13
CA GLY A 332 39.84 43.88 11.12
C GLY A 332 40.45 44.24 12.47
N GLY A 333 40.94 43.24 13.20
CA GLY A 333 41.89 43.47 14.31
C GLY A 333 41.34 44.07 15.61
N THR A 334 40.07 44.47 15.68
CA THR A 334 39.47 45.07 16.89
C THR A 334 38.74 44.05 17.76
N TYR A 335 38.62 44.39 19.05
CA TYR A 335 38.08 43.54 20.10
C TYR A 335 37.02 44.28 20.93
N LEU A 336 36.11 43.52 21.54
CA LEU A 336 35.29 43.96 22.67
C LEU A 336 35.89 43.41 23.96
N ILE A 337 35.85 44.21 25.02
CA ILE A 337 36.29 43.84 26.36
C ILE A 337 35.04 43.82 27.26
N LYS A 338 34.62 42.63 27.69
CA LYS A 338 33.32 42.40 28.35
C LYS A 338 33.51 41.80 29.74
N ASN A 339 32.95 42.43 30.77
CA ASN A 339 33.08 41.96 32.14
C ASN A 339 32.40 40.60 32.35
N VAL A 340 33.06 39.69 33.08
CA VAL A 340 32.55 38.32 33.33
C VAL A 340 31.33 38.32 34.23
N GLU A 341 31.37 39.06 35.35
CA GLU A 341 30.27 39.14 36.33
C GLU A 341 29.02 39.81 35.74
N TRP A 342 29.22 40.97 35.11
CA TRP A 342 28.11 41.86 34.75
C TRP A 342 27.62 41.72 33.32
N GLY A 343 28.43 41.12 32.44
CA GLY A 343 28.14 40.99 31.01
C GLY A 343 28.16 42.32 30.24
N THR A 344 28.71 43.38 30.83
CA THR A 344 28.80 44.73 30.26
C THR A 344 30.11 44.94 29.49
N CYS A 345 30.09 45.77 28.44
CA CYS A 345 31.26 46.03 27.58
C CYS A 345 31.90 47.38 27.93
N LEU A 346 33.23 47.45 27.89
CA LEU A 346 33.97 48.71 28.04
C LEU A 346 33.75 49.62 26.83
N GLU A 347 33.23 50.81 27.08
CA GLU A 347 32.92 51.82 26.07
C GLU A 347 33.47 53.19 26.49
N VAL A 348 33.92 53.98 25.53
CA VAL A 348 34.34 55.38 25.73
C VAL A 348 33.14 56.30 25.54
N GLN A 349 32.83 57.13 26.55
CA GLN A 349 31.72 58.08 26.47
C GLN A 349 31.95 59.15 25.41
N SER A 350 30.97 59.36 24.53
CA SER A 350 30.93 60.57 23.69
C SER A 350 30.23 61.69 24.46
N GLY A 351 30.95 62.72 24.90
CA GLY A 351 30.40 63.86 25.64
C GLY A 351 31.43 64.96 25.94
N PRO A 352 31.02 66.20 26.25
CA PRO A 352 31.89 67.37 26.35
C PRO A 352 32.63 67.49 27.71
N GLY A 353 32.98 66.36 28.32
CA GLY A 353 33.55 66.32 29.68
C GLY A 353 35.04 66.68 29.68
N SER A 354 35.38 67.85 30.22
CA SER A 354 36.74 68.41 30.29
C SER A 354 37.71 67.76 31.30
N ASN A 355 37.35 66.62 31.92
CA ASN A 355 38.07 65.99 33.03
C ASN A 355 38.42 64.49 32.79
N GLY A 356 38.92 64.20 31.59
CA GLY A 356 39.19 62.83 31.12
C GLY A 356 37.91 62.11 30.73
N ILE A 357 37.91 61.41 29.59
CA ILE A 357 36.70 60.76 29.11
C ILE A 357 36.40 59.56 30.02
N HIS A 358 35.16 59.41 30.45
CA HIS A 358 34.77 58.25 31.25
C HIS A 358 34.75 57.01 30.37
N ILE A 359 35.53 56.00 30.74
CA ILE A 359 35.22 54.62 30.37
C ILE A 359 34.11 54.17 31.30
N PHE A 360 33.00 53.76 30.72
CA PHE A 360 31.93 53.07 31.43
C PHE A 360 31.79 51.66 30.89
N ALA A 361 31.15 50.81 31.67
CA ALA A 361 30.71 49.51 31.21
C ALA A 361 29.20 49.53 30.96
N ASN A 362 28.76 49.32 29.72
CA ASN A 362 27.35 49.38 29.34
C ASN A 362 26.81 48.00 28.93
N ARG A 363 25.49 47.79 29.05
CA ARG A 363 24.82 46.52 28.73
C ARG A 363 24.65 46.27 27.23
N THR A 364 24.81 47.28 26.39
CA THR A 364 24.65 47.23 24.93
C THR A 364 25.79 46.52 24.22
N TYR A 365 25.88 45.21 24.44
CA TYR A 365 26.12 44.36 23.28
C TYR A 365 24.98 44.60 22.27
N GLN A 366 25.26 44.60 20.97
CA GLN A 366 24.30 44.75 19.87
C GLN A 366 23.83 46.17 19.52
N GLU A 367 24.68 46.95 18.86
CA GLU A 367 24.31 47.50 17.55
C GLU A 367 25.48 47.30 16.57
N VAL A 368 25.19 46.83 15.36
CA VAL A 368 26.20 46.75 14.28
C VAL A 368 26.50 48.18 13.85
N GLY A 369 27.70 48.66 14.19
CA GLY A 369 28.11 50.06 13.95
C GLY A 369 28.46 50.84 15.21
N ASN A 370 28.16 50.35 16.43
CA ASN A 370 28.70 50.97 17.64
C ASN A 370 30.21 50.69 17.74
N VAL A 371 31.02 51.70 17.42
CA VAL A 371 32.48 51.66 17.50
C VAL A 371 33.05 52.16 18.83
N ASN A 372 32.23 52.77 19.71
CA ASN A 372 32.69 53.32 21.00
C ASN A 372 33.30 52.24 21.93
N GLY A 373 32.83 50.99 21.81
CA GLY A 373 33.33 49.85 22.58
C GLY A 373 34.34 48.97 21.86
N SER A 374 34.78 49.36 20.65
CA SER A 374 35.78 48.61 19.89
C SER A 374 37.19 49.08 20.25
N TRP A 375 38.05 48.15 20.65
CA TRP A 375 39.41 48.40 21.10
C TRP A 375 40.43 47.70 20.20
N ILE A 376 41.55 48.36 19.95
CA ILE A 376 42.78 47.79 19.39
C ILE A 376 43.66 47.40 20.58
N ILE A 377 44.24 46.20 20.54
CA ILE A 377 45.24 45.74 21.52
C ILE A 377 46.60 45.94 20.86
N VAL A 378 47.41 46.83 21.43
CA VAL A 378 48.76 47.16 20.94
C VAL A 378 49.76 46.43 21.82
N PRO A 379 50.41 45.35 21.36
CA PRO A 379 51.45 44.67 22.14
C PRO A 379 52.71 45.55 22.22
N ILE A 380 53.21 45.74 23.44
CA ILE A 380 54.51 46.38 23.73
C ILE A 380 55.60 45.31 23.81
N ALA A 381 55.31 44.24 24.56
CA ALA A 381 56.14 43.06 24.70
C ALA A 381 55.25 41.83 24.72
N LEU A 382 55.53 40.85 23.85
CA LEU A 382 54.91 39.53 23.94
C LEU A 382 55.65 38.70 24.99
N ALA A 383 54.94 37.80 25.66
CA ALA A 383 55.60 36.77 26.45
C ALA A 383 56.36 35.81 25.52
N ASN A 384 57.60 35.48 25.88
CA ASN A 384 58.43 34.49 25.18
C ASN A 384 58.04 33.05 25.59
#